data_AF-A0A2J7Q3U0-F1
#
_entry.id   AF-A0A2J7Q3U0-F1
#
_cell.length_a   1.000
_cell.length_b   1.000
_cell.length_c   1.000
_cell.angle_alpha   90.00
_cell.angle_beta   90.00
_cell.angle_gamma   90.00
#
_symmetry.space_group_name_H-M   'P 1'
#
loop_
_entity.id
_entity.type
_entity.pdbx_description
1 polymer ?
#
loop_
_entity_poly.entity_id
_entity_poly.type
_entity_poly.pdbx_seq_one_letter_code
_entity_poly.pdbx_strand_id
1 'polypeptide(L)'
;MDSKMKKKEIEEVFGGILEKEQDVSAGMAAIRTLLTVLEHDTSETVQELDSNLQAAVDAMKNTDYPVTAVASGCELFLRFITLAKLDTKTFGECKSIMLHRGQLFLKKLMEARGKVAKLASSFIVDGSRVLIHSKSRVVLHAMKEAARANKRFEVYVTMSSPDNSGYVCKEYRDQIVATIL
;
A
#
# COMPACT_ATOMS: atom_id res chain seq x y z
N MET A 1 21.13 6.21 -25.66
CA MET A 1 21.21 6.38 -24.20
C MET A 1 19.91 5.80 -23.68
N ASP A 2 19.94 4.53 -23.26
CA ASP A 2 18.74 3.74 -22.99
C ASP A 2 18.29 4.03 -21.54
N SER A 3 17.50 5.10 -21.38
CA SER A 3 17.13 5.70 -20.08
C SER A 3 15.81 5.18 -19.51
N LYS A 4 15.34 4.03 -20.01
CA LYS A 4 14.17 3.31 -19.48
C LYS A 4 14.61 2.45 -18.30
N MET A 5 13.97 2.60 -17.14
CA MET A 5 14.19 1.67 -16.01
C MET A 5 13.94 0.25 -16.49
N LYS A 6 14.93 -0.62 -16.28
CA LYS A 6 14.84 -2.01 -16.76
C LYS A 6 13.92 -2.81 -15.84
N LYS A 7 13.30 -3.86 -16.37
CA LYS A 7 12.43 -4.77 -15.61
C LYS A 7 13.04 -5.20 -14.26
N LYS A 8 14.30 -5.63 -14.28
CA LYS A 8 15.02 -6.08 -13.09
C LYS A 8 15.17 -4.97 -12.03
N GLU A 9 15.42 -3.74 -12.47
CA GLU A 9 15.55 -2.58 -11.59
C GLU A 9 14.21 -2.25 -10.91
N ILE A 10 13.10 -2.38 -11.64
CA ILE A 10 11.75 -2.18 -11.10
C ILE A 10 11.43 -3.23 -10.03
N GLU A 11 11.77 -4.50 -10.27
CA GLU A 11 11.63 -5.59 -9.32
C GLU A 11 12.48 -5.36 -8.05
N GLU A 12 13.73 -4.91 -8.22
CA GLU A 12 14.64 -4.58 -7.11
C GLU A 12 14.14 -3.41 -6.27
N VAL A 13 13.63 -2.33 -6.90
CA VAL A 13 13.03 -1.19 -6.18
C VAL A 13 11.79 -1.64 -5.42
N PHE A 14 10.88 -2.38 -6.08
CA PHE A 14 9.65 -2.85 -5.47
C PHE A 14 9.90 -3.81 -4.30
N GLY A 15 10.73 -4.83 -4.49
CA GLY A 15 11.11 -5.78 -3.46
C GLY A 15 11.86 -5.10 -2.31
N GLY A 16 12.80 -4.21 -2.64
CA GLY A 16 13.57 -3.46 -1.64
C GLY A 16 12.71 -2.58 -0.73
N ILE A 17 11.59 -2.02 -1.22
CA ILE A 17 10.62 -1.29 -0.36
C ILE A 17 9.97 -2.25 0.64
N LEU A 18 9.54 -3.44 0.18
CA LEU A 18 8.84 -4.41 1.01
C LEU A 18 9.75 -5.07 2.05
N GLU A 19 11.02 -5.25 1.73
CA GLU A 19 12.03 -5.79 2.65
C GLU A 19 12.43 -4.78 3.73
N LYS A 20 12.60 -3.51 3.36
CA LYS A 20 13.05 -2.45 4.27
C LYS A 20 11.93 -1.95 5.19
N GLU A 21 10.70 -1.86 4.69
CA GLU A 21 9.58 -1.22 5.39
C GLU A 21 8.46 -2.20 5.71
N GLN A 22 8.50 -2.80 6.91
CA GLN A 22 7.49 -3.77 7.36
C GLN A 22 6.05 -3.21 7.44
N ASP A 23 5.90 -1.88 7.51
CA ASP A 23 4.60 -1.21 7.59
C ASP A 23 4.03 -0.77 6.21
N VAL A 24 4.68 -1.16 5.12
CA VAL A 24 4.23 -0.88 3.74
C VAL A 24 3.49 -2.08 3.14
N SER A 25 2.34 -1.85 2.49
CA SER A 25 1.61 -2.90 1.76
C SER A 25 2.17 -3.08 0.35
N ALA A 26 1.95 -4.25 -0.26
CA ALA A 26 2.32 -4.48 -1.66
C ALA A 26 1.72 -3.42 -2.61
N GLY A 27 0.46 -3.02 -2.40
CA GLY A 27 -0.13 -1.92 -3.18
C GLY A 27 0.57 -0.56 -2.97
N MET A 28 0.91 -0.22 -1.72
CA MET A 28 1.66 1.00 -1.41
C MET A 28 3.07 0.99 -2.01
N ALA A 29 3.78 -0.14 -1.93
CA ALA A 29 5.08 -0.32 -2.54
C ALA A 29 5.00 -0.16 -4.06
N ALA A 30 3.99 -0.78 -4.70
CA ALA A 30 3.80 -0.68 -6.14
C ALA A 30 3.56 0.77 -6.59
N ILE A 31 2.77 1.54 -5.83
CA ILE A 31 2.55 2.96 -6.10
C ILE A 31 3.83 3.78 -5.98
N ARG A 32 4.66 3.52 -4.96
CA ARG A 32 5.97 4.17 -4.81
C ARG A 32 6.89 3.82 -5.97
N THR A 33 6.93 2.56 -6.39
CA THR A 33 7.69 2.14 -7.57
C THR A 33 7.22 2.82 -8.85
N LEU A 34 5.90 2.93 -9.09
CA LEU A 34 5.36 3.65 -10.26
C LEU A 34 5.67 5.15 -10.22
N LEU A 35 5.70 5.76 -9.03
CA LEU A 35 6.15 7.14 -8.86
C LEU A 35 7.62 7.30 -9.25
N THR A 36 8.48 6.39 -8.80
CA THR A 36 9.90 6.38 -9.19
C THR A 36 10.08 6.19 -10.69
N VAL A 37 9.33 5.28 -11.31
CA VAL A 37 9.32 5.12 -12.78
C VAL A 37 8.88 6.41 -13.46
N LEU A 38 7.80 7.03 -12.99
CA LEU A 38 7.31 8.30 -13.53
C LEU A 38 8.32 9.45 -13.35
N GLU A 39 9.06 9.49 -12.25
CA GLU A 39 10.08 10.51 -11.98
C GLU A 39 11.27 10.37 -12.96
N HIS A 40 11.75 9.14 -13.16
CA HIS A 40 12.91 8.84 -14.00
C HIS A 40 12.61 8.63 -15.49
N ASP A 41 11.34 8.53 -15.88
CA ASP A 41 10.94 8.33 -17.28
C ASP A 41 11.45 9.46 -18.20
N THR A 42 11.94 9.12 -19.38
CA THR A 42 12.45 10.10 -20.36
C THR A 42 11.64 10.12 -21.65
N SER A 43 10.45 9.53 -21.67
CA SER A 43 9.61 9.51 -22.85
C SER A 43 9.20 10.93 -23.23
N GLU A 44 8.86 11.14 -24.50
CA GLU A 44 8.41 12.44 -25.01
C GLU A 44 6.91 12.46 -25.33
N THR A 45 6.24 11.32 -25.18
CA THR A 45 4.83 11.14 -25.51
C THR A 45 4.06 10.43 -24.40
N VAL A 46 2.76 10.73 -24.30
CA VAL A 46 1.86 10.09 -23.32
C VAL A 46 1.73 8.59 -23.58
N GLN A 47 1.70 8.18 -24.85
CA GLN A 47 1.54 6.77 -25.22
C GLN A 47 2.76 5.93 -24.81
N GLU A 48 3.97 6.47 -24.98
CA GLU A 48 5.19 5.78 -24.57
C GLU A 48 5.30 5.72 -23.04
N LEU A 49 4.98 6.81 -22.34
CA LEU A 49 4.92 6.83 -20.87
C LEU A 49 3.91 5.81 -20.33
N ASP A 50 2.70 5.75 -20.90
CA ASP A 50 1.68 4.77 -20.51
C ASP A 50 2.18 3.33 -20.72
N SER A 51 2.84 3.07 -21.86
CA SER A 51 3.45 1.77 -22.16
C SER A 51 4.56 1.42 -21.15
N ASN A 52 5.37 2.39 -20.72
CA ASN A 52 6.42 2.20 -19.74
C ASN A 52 5.86 1.90 -18.34
N LEU A 53 4.83 2.64 -17.92
CA LEU A 53 4.14 2.41 -16.66
C LEU A 53 3.46 1.03 -16.65
N GLN A 54 2.81 0.63 -17.74
CA GLN A 54 2.17 -0.68 -17.83
C GLN A 54 3.20 -1.82 -17.80
N ALA A 55 4.35 -1.65 -18.46
CA ALA A 55 5.46 -2.60 -18.36
C ALA A 55 6.00 -2.72 -16.93
N ALA A 56 6.04 -1.62 -16.16
CA ALA A 56 6.41 -1.65 -14.75
C ALA A 56 5.38 -2.38 -13.88
N VAL A 57 4.09 -2.19 -14.15
CA VAL A 57 3.02 -2.96 -13.49
C VAL A 57 3.19 -4.45 -13.74
N ASP A 58 3.47 -4.85 -14.99
CA ASP A 58 3.64 -6.25 -15.35
C ASP A 58 4.92 -6.84 -14.74
N ALA A 59 5.99 -6.06 -14.62
CA ALA A 59 7.19 -6.48 -13.87
C ALA A 59 6.85 -6.82 -12.41
N MET A 60 6.16 -5.92 -11.71
CA MET A 60 5.79 -6.14 -10.31
C MET A 60 4.80 -7.30 -10.12
N LYS A 61 3.85 -7.50 -11.06
CA LYS A 61 2.90 -8.62 -11.01
C LYS A 61 3.57 -9.99 -11.16
N ASN A 62 4.76 -10.06 -11.76
CA ASN A 62 5.51 -11.30 -11.96
C ASN A 62 6.46 -11.64 -10.79
N THR A 63 6.37 -10.92 -9.68
CA THR A 63 7.10 -11.22 -8.44
C THR A 63 6.31 -12.15 -7.52
N ASP A 64 6.94 -12.66 -6.47
CA ASP A 64 6.29 -13.54 -5.47
C ASP A 64 5.39 -12.79 -4.46
N TYR A 65 5.16 -11.49 -4.68
CA TYR A 65 4.33 -10.66 -3.80
C TYR A 65 2.84 -10.69 -4.19
N PRO A 66 1.90 -10.29 -3.30
CA PRO A 66 0.46 -10.36 -3.56
C PRO A 66 0.01 -9.60 -4.82
N VAL A 67 -0.19 -10.35 -5.92
CA VAL A 67 -0.52 -9.81 -7.26
C VAL A 67 -1.80 -8.98 -7.26
N THR A 68 -2.82 -9.38 -6.50
CA THR A 68 -4.10 -8.66 -6.42
C THR A 68 -3.95 -7.25 -5.83
N ALA A 69 -3.11 -7.09 -4.80
CA ALA A 69 -2.83 -5.80 -4.18
C ALA A 69 -2.00 -4.90 -5.10
N VAL A 70 -1.04 -5.48 -5.83
CA VAL A 70 -0.26 -4.77 -6.85
C VAL A 70 -1.19 -4.30 -7.97
N ALA A 71 -1.97 -5.20 -8.57
CA ALA A 71 -2.86 -4.89 -9.69
C ALA A 71 -3.86 -3.78 -9.35
N SER A 72 -4.60 -3.95 -8.25
CA SER A 72 -5.61 -2.96 -7.81
C SER A 72 -4.99 -1.61 -7.44
N GLY A 73 -3.86 -1.61 -6.72
CA GLY A 73 -3.17 -0.38 -6.35
C GLY A 73 -2.66 0.40 -7.56
N CYS A 74 -2.07 -0.31 -8.53
CA CYS A 74 -1.58 0.29 -9.77
C CYS A 74 -2.72 0.84 -10.62
N GLU A 75 -3.80 0.08 -10.82
CA GLU A 75 -4.94 0.53 -11.63
C GLU A 75 -5.57 1.81 -11.09
N LEU A 76 -5.82 1.87 -9.77
CA LEU A 76 -6.36 3.07 -9.13
C LEU A 76 -5.41 4.26 -9.23
N PHE A 77 -4.11 4.02 -9.09
CA PHE A 77 -3.10 5.06 -9.20
C PHE A 77 -3.00 5.63 -10.62
N LEU A 78 -2.85 4.76 -11.62
CA LEU A 78 -2.79 5.14 -13.04
C LEU A 78 -4.06 5.90 -13.44
N ARG A 79 -5.23 5.41 -13.03
CA ARG A 79 -6.49 6.11 -13.24
C ARG A 79 -6.49 7.48 -12.58
N PHE A 80 -5.97 7.60 -11.36
CA PHE A 80 -5.96 8.87 -10.62
C PHE A 80 -5.06 9.93 -11.27
N ILE A 81 -3.86 9.56 -11.71
CA ILE A 81 -2.92 10.51 -12.33
C ILE A 81 -3.36 10.95 -13.72
N THR A 82 -4.04 10.06 -14.47
CA THR A 82 -4.54 10.33 -15.84
C THR A 82 -5.90 11.02 -15.88
N LEU A 83 -6.70 10.97 -14.80
CA LEU A 83 -8.05 11.58 -14.75
C LEU A 83 -8.04 13.12 -14.75
N ALA A 84 -6.89 13.77 -14.55
CA ALA A 84 -6.84 15.23 -14.68
C ALA A 84 -7.24 15.67 -16.09
N LYS A 85 -7.80 16.88 -16.21
CA LYS A 85 -7.84 17.55 -17.51
C LYS A 85 -6.40 17.85 -17.91
N LEU A 86 -5.83 17.01 -18.75
CA LEU A 86 -4.51 17.17 -19.33
C LEU A 86 -4.58 18.08 -20.57
N ASP A 87 -5.35 19.17 -20.48
CA ASP A 87 -5.43 20.22 -21.52
C ASP A 87 -4.17 21.11 -21.44
N THR A 88 -3.00 20.47 -21.49
CA THR A 88 -1.68 21.11 -21.36
C THR A 88 -1.08 21.35 -22.73
N LYS A 89 -0.24 22.38 -22.86
CA LYS A 89 0.37 22.73 -24.16
C LYS A 89 1.54 21.82 -24.51
N THR A 90 2.18 21.21 -23.50
CA THR A 90 3.36 20.36 -23.69
C THR A 90 3.27 19.05 -22.92
N PHE A 91 3.98 18.02 -23.39
CA PHE A 91 4.12 16.75 -22.68
C PHE A 91 4.82 16.94 -21.31
N GLY A 92 5.81 17.83 -21.22
CA GLY A 92 6.51 18.11 -19.96
C GLY A 92 5.57 18.64 -18.87
N GLU A 93 4.65 19.54 -19.22
CA GLU A 93 3.59 20.01 -18.30
C GLU A 93 2.67 18.87 -17.88
N CYS A 94 2.24 18.03 -18.83
CA CYS A 94 1.42 16.85 -18.56
C CYS A 94 2.09 15.92 -17.54
N LYS A 95 3.37 15.57 -17.76
CA LYS A 95 4.15 14.73 -16.86
C LYS A 95 4.29 15.35 -15.47
N SER A 96 4.54 16.66 -15.39
CA SER A 96 4.63 17.38 -14.11
C SER A 96 3.31 17.30 -13.31
N ILE A 97 2.16 17.44 -13.99
CA ILE A 97 0.85 17.29 -13.36
C ILE A 97 0.63 15.85 -12.87
N MET A 98 0.99 14.85 -13.68
CA MET A 98 0.89 13.44 -13.29
C MET A 98 1.74 13.15 -12.04
N LEU A 99 2.97 13.67 -11.97
CA LEU A 99 3.85 13.55 -10.81
C LEU A 99 3.25 14.20 -9.56
N HIS A 100 2.79 15.45 -9.67
CA HIS A 100 2.17 16.16 -8.56
C HIS A 100 0.95 15.40 -8.02
N ARG A 101 0.11 14.87 -8.91
CA ARG A 101 -1.04 14.05 -8.54
C ARG A 101 -0.64 12.74 -7.90
N GLY A 102 0.40 12.08 -8.41
CA GLY A 102 0.90 10.85 -7.84
C GLY A 102 1.39 11.04 -6.40
N GLN A 103 2.16 12.09 -6.14
CA GLN A 103 2.60 12.49 -4.80
C GLN A 103 1.41 12.77 -3.88
N LEU A 104 0.38 13.49 -4.37
CA LEU A 104 -0.86 13.74 -3.63
C LEU A 104 -1.61 12.44 -3.30
N PHE A 105 -1.68 11.49 -4.24
CA PHE A 105 -2.32 10.19 -4.04
C PHE A 105 -1.61 9.39 -2.94
N LEU A 106 -0.28 9.31 -3.01
CA LEU A 106 0.54 8.64 -1.99
C LEU A 106 0.35 9.26 -0.61
N LYS A 107 0.36 10.60 -0.51
CA LYS A 107 0.09 11.31 0.74
C LYS A 107 -1.27 10.92 1.34
N LYS A 108 -2.33 10.93 0.53
CA LYS A 108 -3.69 10.56 0.97
C LYS A 108 -3.75 9.11 1.46
N LEU A 109 -3.07 8.19 0.78
CA LEU A 109 -3.02 6.78 1.19
C LEU A 109 -2.30 6.58 2.53
N MET A 110 -1.18 7.27 2.75
CA MET A 110 -0.45 7.20 4.03
C MET A 110 -1.32 7.68 5.20
N GLU A 111 -2.10 8.74 5.00
CA GLU A 111 -3.03 9.25 6.03
C GLU A 111 -4.26 8.35 6.22
N ALA A 112 -4.69 7.62 5.18
CA ALA A 112 -5.94 6.87 5.20
C ALA A 112 -5.97 5.80 6.29
N ARG A 113 -4.85 5.10 6.53
CA ARG A 113 -4.79 4.03 7.55
C ARG A 113 -5.13 4.55 8.94
N GLY A 114 -4.58 5.70 9.33
CA GLY A 114 -4.86 6.33 10.62
C GLY A 114 -6.32 6.76 10.75
N LYS A 115 -6.90 7.32 9.67
CA LYS A 115 -8.32 7.70 9.61
C LYS A 115 -9.23 6.48 9.80
N VAL A 116 -8.97 5.40 9.06
CA VAL A 116 -9.74 4.15 9.16
C VAL A 116 -9.62 3.54 10.55
N ALA A 117 -8.41 3.49 11.12
CA ALA A 117 -8.20 2.94 12.47
C ALA A 117 -8.96 3.72 13.55
N LYS A 118 -8.91 5.06 13.49
CA LYS A 118 -9.63 5.93 14.43
C LYS A 118 -11.14 5.71 14.36
N LEU A 119 -11.70 5.65 13.15
CA LEU A 119 -13.13 5.37 12.95
C LEU A 119 -13.49 3.94 13.40
N ALA A 120 -12.67 2.94 13.05
CA ALA A 120 -12.90 1.55 13.43
C ALA A 120 -12.86 1.34 14.94
N SER A 121 -12.06 2.12 15.67
CA SER A 121 -11.94 2.02 17.14
C SER A 121 -13.26 2.24 17.89
N SER A 122 -14.23 2.95 17.30
CA SER A 122 -15.53 3.17 17.94
C SER A 122 -16.38 1.90 17.99
N PHE A 123 -16.17 0.95 17.07
CA PHE A 123 -16.90 -0.32 17.02
C PHE A 123 -16.41 -1.33 18.06
N ILE A 124 -15.20 -1.16 18.60
CA ILE A 124 -14.73 -1.96 19.73
C ILE A 124 -15.41 -1.41 20.98
N VAL A 125 -16.20 -2.23 21.67
CA VAL A 125 -16.93 -1.84 22.89
C VAL A 125 -16.16 -2.30 24.13
N ASP A 126 -16.24 -1.56 25.24
CA ASP A 126 -15.66 -2.00 26.51
C ASP A 126 -16.29 -3.33 26.97
N GLY A 127 -15.46 -4.27 27.42
CA GLY A 127 -15.83 -5.63 27.79
C GLY A 127 -16.08 -6.58 26.61
N SER A 128 -15.87 -6.15 25.37
CA SER A 128 -16.16 -7.00 24.19
C SER A 128 -15.10 -8.07 23.94
N ARG A 129 -15.50 -9.10 23.16
CA ARG A 129 -14.61 -10.12 22.62
C ARG A 129 -14.54 -9.98 21.12
N VAL A 130 -13.33 -9.83 20.59
CA VAL A 130 -13.08 -9.59 19.16
C VAL A 130 -12.36 -10.78 18.58
N LEU A 131 -12.92 -11.38 17.52
CA LEU A 131 -12.22 -12.37 16.71
C LEU A 131 -11.59 -11.67 15.50
N ILE A 132 -10.30 -11.89 15.28
CA ILE A 132 -9.59 -11.47 14.07
C ILE A 132 -9.02 -12.69 13.35
N HIS A 133 -8.97 -12.60 12.03
CA HIS A 133 -8.32 -13.60 11.19
C HIS A 133 -6.99 -13.05 10.71
N SER A 134 -5.89 -13.77 10.99
CA SER A 134 -4.54 -13.40 10.57
C SER A 134 -4.07 -12.03 11.12
N LYS A 135 -2.93 -11.55 10.63
CA LYS A 135 -2.33 -10.25 10.90
C LYS A 135 -2.90 -9.19 9.96
N SER A 136 -3.47 -8.14 10.55
CA SER A 136 -3.86 -6.93 9.81
C SER A 136 -3.39 -5.66 10.53
N ARG A 137 -2.55 -4.87 9.85
CA ARG A 137 -1.98 -3.63 10.39
C ARG A 137 -3.05 -2.59 10.74
N VAL A 138 -4.09 -2.47 9.91
CA VAL A 138 -5.16 -1.49 10.16
C VAL A 138 -6.05 -1.93 11.33
N VAL A 139 -6.31 -3.24 11.46
CA VAL A 139 -7.06 -3.80 12.60
C VAL A 139 -6.26 -3.64 13.89
N LEU A 140 -4.95 -3.92 13.85
CA LEU A 140 -4.07 -3.65 14.98
C LEU A 140 -4.09 -2.17 15.38
N HIS A 141 -3.95 -1.25 14.42
CA HIS A 141 -4.05 0.18 14.72
C HIS A 141 -5.40 0.54 15.37
N ALA A 142 -6.52 0.01 14.86
CA ALA A 142 -7.83 0.25 15.45
C ALA A 142 -7.93 -0.24 16.90
N MET A 143 -7.36 -1.42 17.19
CA MET A 143 -7.29 -1.96 18.55
C MET A 143 -6.41 -1.10 19.47
N LYS A 144 -5.27 -0.58 18.98
CA LYS A 144 -4.43 0.36 19.74
C LYS A 144 -5.19 1.66 20.04
N GLU A 145 -5.92 2.21 19.08
CA GLU A 145 -6.74 3.41 19.32
C GLU A 145 -7.84 3.13 20.36
N ALA A 146 -8.48 1.97 20.33
CA ALA A 146 -9.48 1.57 21.32
C ALA A 146 -8.86 1.40 22.73
N ALA A 147 -7.68 0.78 22.83
CA ALA A 147 -6.96 0.62 24.08
C ALA A 147 -6.53 1.98 24.68
N ARG A 148 -6.04 2.92 23.84
CA ARG A 148 -5.74 4.30 24.26
C ARG A 148 -6.97 5.07 24.74
N ALA A 149 -8.16 4.71 24.25
CA ALA A 149 -9.44 5.23 24.74
C ALA A 149 -9.93 4.51 26.01
N ASN A 150 -9.06 3.75 26.71
CA ASN A 150 -9.33 3.01 27.94
C ASN A 150 -10.43 1.94 27.82
N LYS A 151 -10.64 1.39 26.62
CA LYS A 151 -11.53 0.24 26.42
C LYS A 151 -10.79 -1.05 26.72
N ARG A 152 -11.41 -1.93 27.49
CA ARG A 152 -10.94 -3.28 27.80
C ARG A 152 -11.64 -4.26 26.87
N PHE A 153 -10.91 -5.16 26.25
CA PHE A 153 -11.47 -6.15 25.34
C PHE A 153 -10.52 -7.34 25.22
N GLU A 154 -11.06 -8.49 24.88
CA GLU A 154 -10.31 -9.71 24.64
C GLU A 154 -10.21 -9.95 23.13
N VAL A 155 -9.01 -10.28 22.64
CA VAL A 155 -8.80 -10.57 21.22
C VAL A 155 -8.49 -12.04 21.02
N TYR A 156 -9.23 -12.69 20.13
CA TYR A 156 -8.93 -14.01 19.62
C TYR A 156 -8.39 -13.90 18.20
N VAL A 157 -7.29 -14.58 17.91
CA VAL A 157 -6.62 -14.53 16.61
C VAL A 157 -6.52 -15.94 16.07
N THR A 158 -7.08 -16.22 14.90
CA THR A 158 -6.89 -17.53 14.27
C THR A 158 -5.43 -17.71 13.84
N MET A 159 -4.86 -18.91 13.96
CA MET A 159 -3.52 -19.22 13.44
C MET A 159 -3.29 -18.85 11.96
N SER A 160 -4.32 -18.94 11.11
CA SER A 160 -4.27 -18.67 9.66
C SER A 160 -3.37 -19.65 8.88
N SER A 161 -3.71 -20.95 8.87
CA SER A 161 -3.04 -21.91 7.98
C SER A 161 -3.27 -21.55 6.50
N PRO A 162 -2.29 -21.73 5.59
CA PRO A 162 -1.00 -22.41 5.78
C PRO A 162 0.16 -21.50 6.19
N ASP A 163 0.04 -20.18 6.04
CA ASP A 163 1.15 -19.25 6.29
C ASP A 163 1.39 -18.96 7.78
N ASN A 164 0.45 -19.37 8.64
CA ASN A 164 0.51 -19.23 10.09
C ASN A 164 0.72 -17.78 10.54
N SER A 165 0.30 -16.81 9.72
CA SER A 165 0.49 -15.38 9.92
C SER A 165 -0.18 -14.83 11.18
N GLY A 166 -1.18 -15.54 11.73
CA GLY A 166 -1.80 -15.21 13.02
C GLY A 166 -0.82 -15.26 14.20
N TYR A 167 0.22 -16.10 14.13
CA TYR A 167 1.23 -16.19 15.19
C TYR A 167 2.07 -14.91 15.34
N VAL A 168 2.23 -14.14 14.27
CA VAL A 168 2.91 -12.84 14.32
C VAL A 168 2.15 -11.86 15.23
N CYS A 169 0.84 -12.05 15.42
CA CYS A 169 0.07 -11.23 16.35
C CYS A 169 0.44 -11.46 17.83
N LYS A 170 1.20 -12.51 18.16
CA LYS A 170 1.76 -12.70 19.52
C LYS A 170 2.68 -11.54 19.92
N GLU A 171 3.35 -10.91 18.96
CA GLU A 171 4.21 -9.74 19.19
C GLU A 171 3.39 -8.52 19.65
N TYR A 172 2.07 -8.54 19.48
CA TYR A 172 1.19 -7.45 19.93
C TYR A 172 0.75 -7.59 21.39
N ARG A 173 1.23 -8.61 22.12
CA ARG A 173 0.90 -8.83 23.53
C ARG A 173 1.30 -7.67 24.45
N ASP A 174 2.34 -6.94 24.08
CA ASP A 174 2.76 -5.74 24.81
C ASP A 174 1.77 -4.56 24.64
N GLN A 175 0.82 -4.69 23.71
CA GLN A 175 -0.07 -3.61 23.28
C GLN A 175 -1.55 -3.96 23.46
N ILE A 176 -1.90 -5.24 23.38
CA ILE A 176 -3.26 -5.78 23.54
C ILE A 176 -3.23 -7.22 24.08
N VAL A 177 -4.23 -7.60 24.87
CA VAL A 177 -4.37 -8.99 25.33
C VAL A 177 -4.96 -9.84 24.21
N ALA A 178 -4.12 -10.68 23.59
CA ALA A 178 -4.48 -11.51 22.45
C ALA A 178 -4.18 -13.01 22.68
N THR A 179 -5.17 -13.85 22.39
CA THR A 179 -5.13 -15.31 22.46
C THR A 179 -5.16 -15.90 21.05
N ILE A 180 -4.21 -16.78 20.72
CA ILE A 180 -4.21 -17.48 19.42
C ILE A 180 -5.13 -18.70 19.52
N LEU A 181 -6.01 -18.85 18.55
CA LEU A 181 -6.89 -20.01 18.33
C LEU A 181 -6.33 -20.93 17.24
#